data_AF-A0A9E5NK52-F1
#
_entry.id   AF-A0A9E5NK52-F1
#
_cell.length_a   1.000
_cell.length_b   1.000
_cell.length_c   1.000
_cell.angle_alpha   90.00
_cell.angle_beta   90.00
_cell.angle_gamma   90.00
#
_symmetry.space_group_name_H-M   'P 1'
#
loop_
_entity.id
_entity.type
_entity.pdbx_description
1 polymer ?
#
loop_
_entity_poly.entity_id
_entity_poly.type
_entity_poly.pdbx_seq_one_letter_code
_entity_poly.pdbx_strand_id
1 'polypeptide(L)' 'MGTRRRGFTLIELLVVIAIIGILASMVFPVFARARESARRAVCLSNVKNIALAFQMYLADNNDTLPP' A
#
# COMPACT_ATOMS: atom_id res chain seq x y z
N MET A 1 40.01 -3.07 36.28
CA MET A 1 39.50 -4.13 35.37
C MET A 1 38.66 -3.46 34.28
N GLY A 2 39.24 -3.17 33.13
CA GLY A 2 38.52 -2.58 32.01
C GLY A 2 37.69 -3.64 31.30
N THR A 3 36.38 -3.45 31.24
CA THR A 3 35.46 -4.30 30.46
C THR A 3 35.80 -4.13 28.97
N ARG A 4 36.30 -5.19 28.32
CA ARG A 4 36.46 -5.21 26.85
C ARG A 4 35.07 -5.03 26.23
N ARG A 5 34.80 -3.84 25.67
CA ARG A 5 33.64 -3.63 24.80
C ARG A 5 33.83 -4.52 23.57
N ARG A 6 32.95 -5.49 23.36
CA ARG A 6 32.89 -6.27 22.11
C ARG A 6 32.43 -5.32 21.01
N GLY A 7 33.33 -4.97 20.10
CA GLY A 7 32.99 -4.23 18.88
C GLY A 7 32.39 -5.19 17.86
N PHE A 8 31.41 -4.70 17.09
CA PHE A 8 30.91 -5.40 15.91
C PHE A 8 32.04 -5.54 14.88
N THR A 9 32.17 -6.71 14.27
CA THR A 9 33.10 -6.89 13.15
C THR A 9 32.50 -6.30 11.87
N LEU A 10 33.37 -5.86 10.94
CA LEU A 10 32.93 -5.36 9.62
C LEU A 10 32.12 -6.42 8.85
N ILE A 11 32.45 -7.70 9.04
CA ILE A 11 31.76 -8.83 8.41
C ILE A 11 30.31 -8.93 8.88
N GLU A 12 30.06 -8.81 10.19
CA GLU A 12 28.71 -8.85 10.73
C GLU A 12 27.84 -7.71 10.18
N LEU A 13 28.39 -6.49 10.06
CA LEU A 13 27.67 -5.36 9.45
C LEU A 13 27.37 -5.59 7.96
N LEU A 14 28.34 -6.12 7.22
CA LEU A 14 28.21 -6.34 5.78
C LEU A 14 27.13 -7.39 5.47
N VAL A 15 27.12 -8.50 6.22
CA VAL A 15 26.10 -9.55 6.05
C VAL A 15 24.69 -9.01 6.31
N VAL A 16 24.51 -8.18 7.34
CA VAL A 16 23.21 -7.59 7.68
C VAL A 16 22.70 -6.69 6.55
N ILE A 17 23.55 -5.80 6.02
CA ILE A 17 23.15 -4.90 4.93
C ILE A 17 22.83 -5.70 3.66
N ALA A 18 23.58 -6.78 3.38
CA ALA A 18 23.31 -7.67 2.26
C ALA A 18 21.93 -8.34 2.37
N ILE A 19 21.59 -8.89 3.54
CA ILE A 19 20.28 -9.52 3.78
C ILE A 19 19.14 -8.49 3.67
N ILE A 20 19.29 -7.31 4.28
CA ILE A 20 18.30 -6.23 4.18
C ILE A 20 18.10 -5.81 2.72
N GLY A 21 19.17 -5.69 1.93
CA GLY A 21 19.11 -5.33 0.52
C GLY A 21 18.34 -6.35 -0.32
N ILE A 22 18.61 -7.64 -0.12
CA ILE A 22 17.89 -8.73 -0.80
C ILE A 22 16.39 -8.64 -0.50
N LEU A 23 16.01 -8.54 0.78
CA LEU A 23 14.61 -8.42 1.18
C LEU A 23 13.95 -7.15 0.63
N ALA A 24 14.61 -6.00 0.74
CA ALA A 24 14.10 -4.72 0.26
C ALA A 24 13.86 -4.72 -1.26
N SER A 25 14.76 -5.35 -2.04
CA SER A 25 14.64 -5.45 -3.50
C SER A 25 13.40 -6.21 -3.96
N MET A 26 12.90 -7.17 -3.16
CA MET A 26 11.65 -7.88 -3.45
C MET A 26 10.42 -7.09 -2.97
N VAL A 27 10.51 -6.44 -1.82
CA VAL A 27 9.37 -5.73 -1.19
C VAL A 27 9.05 -4.43 -1.92
N PHE A 28 10.06 -3.64 -2.31
CA PHE A 28 9.87 -2.34 -2.94
C PHE A 28 9.04 -2.36 -4.24
N PRO A 29 9.32 -3.23 -5.23
CA PRO A 29 8.53 -3.29 -6.45
C PRO A 29 7.10 -3.78 -6.20
N VAL A 30 6.91 -4.72 -5.27
CA VAL A 30 5.58 -5.23 -4.90
C VAL A 30 4.75 -4.16 -4.21
N PHE A 31 5.36 -3.37 -3.32
CA PHE A 31 4.70 -2.28 -2.61
C PHE A 31 4.16 -1.21 -3.58
N ALA A 32 4.93 -0.85 -4.61
CA ALA A 32 4.48 0.11 -5.63
C ALA A 32 3.21 -0.39 -6.36
N ARG A 33 3.21 -1.65 -6.81
CA ARG A 33 2.05 -2.28 -7.48
C ARG A 33 0.83 -2.42 -6.55
N ALA A 34 1.07 -2.79 -5.29
CA ALA A 34 0.02 -2.88 -4.28
C ALA A 34 -0.64 -1.52 -4.03
N ARG A 35 0.14 -0.45 -3.93
CA ARG A 35 -0.37 0.93 -3.76
C ARG A 35 -1.22 1.39 -4.95
N GLU A 36 -0.79 1.09 -6.17
CA GLU A 36 -1.57 1.40 -7.37
C GLU A 36 -2.90 0.63 -7.38
N SER A 37 -2.84 -0.68 -7.08
CA SER A 37 -4.03 -1.53 -7.00
C SER A 37 -5.02 -1.03 -5.94
N ALA A 38 -4.52 -0.60 -4.77
CA ALA A 38 -5.34 -0.01 -3.72
C ALA A 38 -6.02 1.29 -4.19
N ARG A 39 -5.30 2.17 -4.91
CA ARG A 39 -5.89 3.38 -5.49
C ARG A 39 -7.00 3.06 -6.49
N ARG A 40 -6.78 2.06 -7.36
CA ARG A 40 -7.80 1.60 -8.32
C ARG A 40 -9.03 1.04 -7.60
N ALA A 41 -8.84 0.24 -6.56
CA ALA A 41 -9.94 -0.31 -5.75
C ALA A 41 -10.77 0.79 -5.09
N VAL A 42 -10.13 1.82 -4.54
CA VAL A 42 -10.83 2.99 -3.97
C VAL A 42 -11.62 3.74 -5.05
N CYS A 43 -11.02 4.01 -6.21
CA CYS A 43 -11.70 4.68 -7.31
C CYS A 43 -12.94 3.89 -7.77
N LEU A 44 -12.80 2.58 -7.96
CA LEU A 44 -13.90 1.70 -8.34
C LEU A 44 -15.02 1.71 -7.30
N SER A 45 -14.67 1.68 -6.01
CA SER A 45 -15.64 1.77 -4.92
C SER A 45 -16.40 3.09 -4.95
N ASN A 46 -15.71 4.21 -5.17
CA ASN A 46 -16.33 5.53 -5.28
C ASN A 46 -17.32 5.61 -6.45
N VAL A 47 -16.92 5.14 -7.64
CA VAL A 47 -17.81 5.11 -8.82
C VAL A 47 -19.03 4.23 -8.56
N LYS A 48 -18.84 3.06 -7.94
CA LYS A 48 -19.94 2.18 -7.56
C LYS A 48 -20.90 2.87 -6.58
N ASN A 49 -20.38 3.56 -5.56
CA ASN A 49 -21.21 4.28 -4.59
C ASN A 49 -21.99 5.42 -5.24
N ILE A 50 -21.38 6.16 -6.17
CA ILE A 50 -22.05 7.19 -6.94
C ILE A 50 -23.16 6.58 -7.80
N ALA A 51 -22.88 5.52 -8.56
CA ALA A 51 -23.88 4.84 -9.39
C ALA A 51 -25.06 4.33 -8.54
N LEU A 52 -24.77 3.75 -7.37
CA LEU A 52 -25.81 3.35 -6.41
C LEU A 52 -26.64 4.54 -5.94
N ALA A 53 -26.01 5.69 -5.63
CA ALA A 53 -26.73 6.89 -5.25
C ALA A 53 -27.67 7.39 -6.36
N PHE A 54 -27.23 7.36 -7.63
CA PHE A 54 -28.10 7.67 -8.77
C PHE A 54 -29.27 6.69 -8.89
N GLN A 55 -29.04 5.39 -8.72
CA GLN A 55 -30.10 4.38 -8.75
C GLN A 55 -31.13 4.60 -7.64
N MET A 56 -30.67 4.91 -6.42
CA MET A 56 -31.55 5.26 -5.30
C MET A 56 -32.36 6.52 -5.60
N TYR A 57 -31.72 7.56 -6.15
CA TYR A 57 -32.41 8.80 -6.51
C TYR A 57 -33.49 8.57 -7.57
N LEU A 58 -33.18 7.82 -8.63
CA LEU A 58 -34.15 7.50 -9.70
C LEU A 58 -35.38 6.78 -9.15
N ALA A 59 -35.16 5.78 -8.28
CA ALA A 59 -36.22 5.02 -7.64
C ALA A 59 -37.14 5.90 -6.78
N ASP A 60 -36.59 6.92 -6.12
CA ASP A 60 -37.34 7.82 -5.25
C ASP A 60 -37.95 9.03 -5.99
N ASN A 61 -37.42 9.40 -7.17
CA ASN A 61 -37.77 10.63 -7.92
C ASN A 61 -38.35 10.35 -9.32
N ASN A 62 -39.24 9.36 -9.44
CA ASN A 62 -40.00 9.09 -10.66
C ASN A 62 -39.11 8.99 -11.92
N ASP A 63 -38.00 8.27 -11.80
CA ASP A 63 -36.99 8.05 -12.86
C ASP A 63 -36.36 9.33 -13.45
N THR A 64 -36.38 10.43 -12.69
CA THR A 64 -35.68 11.68 -13.06
C THR A 64 -34.25 11.70 -12.53
N LEU A 65 -33.31 12.18 -13.33
CA LEU A 65 -31.91 12.35 -12.92
C LEU A 65 -31.77 13.55 -11.96
N PRO A 66 -30.80 13.53 -11.03
CA PRO A 66 -30.46 14.69 -10.20
C PRO A 66 -30.11 15.92 -11.08
N PRO A 67 -30.46 17.14 -10.65
CA PRO A 67 -30.21 18.39 -11.40
C PRO A 67 -28.73 18.76 -11.56
#